data_AF-A0A5J4PUI8-F1
#
_entry.id   AF-A0A5J4PUI8-F1
#
_cell.length_a   1.000
_cell.length_b   1.000
_cell.length_c   1.000
_cell.angle_alpha   90.00
_cell.angle_beta   90.00
_cell.angle_gamma   90.00
#
_symmetry.space_group_name_H-M   'P 1'
#
loop_
_entity.id
_entity.type
_entity.pdbx_description
1 polymer ?
#
loop_
_entity_poly.entity_id
_entity_poly.type
_entity_poly.pdbx_seq_one_letter_code
_entity_poly.pdbx_strand_id
1 'polypeptide(L)' 'LWAILVYNPMAHWVWGGGWMQTLGVIDFAGGTVVHINAGISALVMAILLGKRKSDRIC' A
#
# COMPACT_ATOMS: atom_id res chain seq x y z
N LEU A 1 6.49 -3.12 -10.44
CA LEU A 1 5.90 -1.78 -10.66
C LEU A 1 5.50 -1.09 -9.35
N TRP A 2 4.67 -1.73 -8.51
CA TRP A 2 4.15 -1.14 -7.27
C TRP A 2 5.23 -0.62 -6.29
N ALA A 3 6.30 -1.38 -6.08
CA ALA A 3 7.40 -0.95 -5.20
C ALA A 3 8.11 0.34 -5.69
N ILE A 4 8.22 0.54 -7.01
CA ILE A 4 8.95 1.68 -7.57
C ILE A 4 8.04 2.92 -7.63
N LEU A 5 6.78 2.75 -8.04
CA LEU A 5 5.87 3.86 -8.26
C LEU A 5 5.04 4.26 -7.05
N VAL A 6 4.84 3.36 -6.08
CA VAL A 6 3.98 3.58 -4.93
C VAL A 6 4.80 3.60 -3.64
N TYR A 7 5.62 2.58 -3.42
CA TYR A 7 6.36 2.45 -2.16
C TYR A 7 7.47 3.49 -2.01
N ASN A 8 8.35 3.65 -3.02
CA ASN A 8 9.44 4.63 -2.96
C ASN A 8 9.00 6.09 -2.73
N PRO A 9 8.02 6.66 -3.47
CA PRO A 9 7.59 8.04 -3.22
C PRO A 9 6.89 8.20 -1.87
N MET A 10 6.08 7.23 -1.44
CA MET A 10 5.46 7.24 -0.10
C MET A 10 6.52 7.18 1.02
N ALA A 11 7.53 6.32 0.89
CA ALA A 11 8.62 6.22 1.85
C ALA A 11 9.44 7.53 1.89
N HIS A 12 9.65 8.18 0.75
CA HIS A 12 10.34 9.48 0.72
C HIS A 12 9.51 10.59 1.38
N TRP A 13 8.19 10.58 1.21
CA TRP A 13 7.30 11.57 1.85
C TRP A 13 7.22 11.46 3.37
N VAL A 14 7.32 10.25 3.90
CA VAL A 14 7.14 9.97 5.35
C VAL A 14 8.47 9.84 6.11
N TRP A 15 9.49 9.24 5.51
CA TRP A 15 10.78 8.97 6.16
C TRP A 15 11.99 9.66 5.51
N GLY A 16 11.83 10.19 4.30
CA GLY A 16 12.92 10.73 3.49
C GLY A 16 13.06 12.26 3.50
N GLY A 17 12.40 12.97 4.42
CA GLY A 17 12.42 14.43 4.50
C GLY A 17 11.33 15.13 3.69
N GLY A 18 10.33 14.39 3.18
CA GLY A 18 9.23 14.99 2.43
C GLY A 18 8.18 15.68 3.31
N TRP A 19 7.21 16.28 2.63
CA TRP A 19 6.16 17.13 3.21
C TRP A 19 5.35 16.51 4.37
N MET A 20 5.09 15.19 4.38
CA MET A 20 4.36 14.55 5.47
C MET A 20 5.18 14.48 6.76
N GLN A 21 6.50 14.34 6.63
CA GLN A 21 7.41 14.46 7.77
C GLN A 21 7.45 15.90 8.31
N THR A 22 7.37 16.91 7.43
CA THR A 22 7.32 18.34 7.81
C THR A 22 6.00 18.72 8.50
N LEU A 23 4.91 18.02 8.21
CA LEU A 23 3.60 18.17 8.87
C LEU A 23 3.52 17.48 10.24
N GLY A 24 4.61 16.86 10.72
CA GLY A 24 4.65 16.21 12.03
C GLY A 24 3.98 14.84 12.08
N VAL A 25 3.75 14.20 10.93
CA VAL A 25 3.24 12.82 10.88
C VAL A 25 4.37 11.88 11.27
N ILE A 26 4.28 11.30 12.48
CA ILE A 26 5.27 10.35 13.00
C ILE A 26 4.76 8.93 12.70
N ASP A 27 5.24 8.35 11.60
CA ASP A 27 4.99 6.95 11.30
C ASP A 27 6.23 6.11 11.64
N PHE A 28 6.35 5.66 12.89
CA PHE A 28 7.58 5.06 13.42
C PHE A 28 7.91 3.67 12.82
N ALA A 29 6.90 2.95 12.34
CA ALA A 29 7.02 1.57 11.83
C ALA A 29 6.32 1.33 10.48
N GLY A 30 5.74 2.36 9.87
CA GLY A 30 5.15 2.27 8.53
C GLY A 30 3.71 1.79 8.54
N GLY A 31 2.92 2.23 9.52
CA GLY A 31 1.48 1.98 9.57
C GLY A 31 0.76 2.52 8.32
N THR A 32 1.14 3.70 7.83
CA THR A 32 0.58 4.28 6.60
C THR A 32 1.30 3.81 5.34
N VAL A 33 2.64 3.77 5.36
CA VAL A 33 3.46 3.44 4.18
C VAL A 33 3.38 1.96 3.81
N VAL A 34 3.30 1.06 4.79
CA VAL A 34 3.33 -0.39 4.59
C VAL A 34 1.92 -0.97 4.73
N HIS A 35 1.25 -0.79 5.87
CA HIS A 35 0.02 -1.53 6.17
C HIS A 35 -1.20 -0.99 5.41
N ILE A 36 -1.44 0.32 5.44
CA ILE A 36 -2.58 0.92 4.72
C ILE A 36 -2.39 0.81 3.21
N ASN A 37 -1.18 1.11 2.71
CA ASN A 37 -0.89 1.02 1.29
C ASN A 37 -1.01 -0.41 0.75
N ALA A 38 -0.47 -1.40 1.47
CA ALA A 38 -0.63 -2.82 1.10
C ALA A 38 -2.09 -3.28 1.22
N GLY A 39 -2.81 -2.85 2.26
CA GLY A 39 -4.22 -3.19 2.47
C GLY A 39 -5.13 -2.67 1.34
N ILE A 40 -4.97 -1.40 0.94
CA ILE A 40 -5.74 -0.81 -0.16
C ILE A 40 -5.36 -1.49 -1.48
N SER A 41 -4.07 -1.73 -1.72
CA SER A 41 -3.60 -2.38 -2.94
C SER A 41 -4.13 -3.82 -3.06
N ALA A 42 -4.15 -4.56 -1.95
CA ALA A 42 -4.71 -5.91 -1.89
C ALA A 42 -6.24 -5.90 -2.10
N LEU A 43 -6.96 -4.92 -1.54
CA LEU A 43 -8.40 -4.78 -1.74
C LEU A 43 -8.73 -4.48 -3.21
N VAL A 44 -8.01 -3.54 -3.82
CA VAL A 44 -8.18 -3.21 -5.24
C VAL A 44 -7.85 -4.42 -6.12
N MET A 45 -6.76 -5.13 -5.84
CA MET A 45 -6.44 -6.36 -6.55
C MET A 45 -7.54 -7.42 -6.38
N ALA A 46 -8.05 -7.63 -5.17
CA ALA A 46 -9.08 -8.64 -4.91
C ALA A 46 -10.40 -8.32 -5.65
N ILE A 47 -10.75 -7.05 -5.79
CA ILE A 47 -11.92 -6.61 -6.56
C ILE A 47 -11.69 -6.82 -8.06
N LEU A 48 -10.52 -6.41 -8.58
CA LEU A 48 -10.20 -6.51 -10.02
C LEU A 48 -10.00 -7.97 -10.49
N LEU A 49 -9.38 -8.81 -9.65
CA LEU A 49 -9.16 -10.22 -9.95
C LEU A 49 -10.46 -11.04 -9.87
N GLY A 50 -11.42 -10.57 -9.06
CA GLY A 50 -12.69 -11.23 -8.84
C GLY A 50 -12.60 -12.45 -7.91
N LYS A 51 -13.76 -12.96 -7.50
CA LYS A 51 -13.83 -14.16 -6.65
C LYS A 51 -13.23 -15.35 -7.39
N ARG A 52 -12.38 -16.12 -6.69
CA ARG A 52 -11.89 -17.42 -7.16
C ARG A 52 -13.07 -18.25 -7.64
N LYS A 53 -13.07 -18.65 -8.91
CA LYS A 53 -13.95 -19.71 -9.39
C LYS A 53 -13.47 -20.99 -8.70
N SER A 54 -14.18 -21.40 -7.65
CA SER A 54 -14.11 -22.79 -7.24
C SER A 54 -14.75 -23.54 -8.39
N ASP A 55 -13.93 -24.23 -9.17
CA ASP A 55 -14.45 -25.17 -10.15
C ASP A 55 -15.48 -26.03 -9.42
N ARG A 56 -16.73 -25.93 -9.88
CA ARG A 56 -17.76 -26.91 -9.54
C ARG A 56 -17.34 -28.19 -10.26
N ILE A 57 -16.35 -28.87 -9.71
CA ILE A 57 -16.02 -30.23 -10.09
C ILE A 57 -17.05 -31.07 -9.35
N CYS A 58 -18.06 -31.48 -10.13
CA CYS A 58 -19.02 -32.51 -9.79
C CYS A 58 -18.31 -33.83 -9.44
#